data_AF-A0A535W6T1-F1
#
_entry.id   AF-A0A535W6T1-F1
#
_cell.length_a   1.000
_cell.length_b   1.000
_cell.length_c   1.000
_cell.angle_alpha   90.00
_cell.angle_beta   90.00
_cell.angle_gamma   90.00
#
_symmetry.space_group_name_H-M   'P 1'
#
loop_
_entity.id
_entity.type
_entity.pdbx_description
1 polymer ?
#
loop_
_entity_poly.entity_id
_entity_poly.type
_entity_poly.pdbx_seq_one_letter_code
_entity_poly.pdbx_strand_id
1 'polypeptide(L)'
;MHFGTALLSAALLSAPWPTLWTAALLLGLAGLGGVSFVLIVLWEVRHRLVGYQLVRSDWLWYTLLPLISYSALVVAAILLPIFPGLVLFIIAAVTLLLLFMGIHNAWDVVTYMAIEHSQPQETSQD
;
A
#
# COMPACT_ATOMS: atom_id res chain seq x y z
N MET A 1 -4.22 4.59 -2.28
CA MET A 1 -3.88 3.40 -3.10
C MET A 1 -3.98 2.09 -2.30
N HIS A 2 -3.40 1.98 -1.10
CA HIS A 2 -3.39 0.73 -0.31
C HIS A 2 -4.78 0.19 0.09
N PHE A 3 -5.68 1.06 0.57
CA PHE A 3 -7.06 0.69 0.90
C PHE A 3 -7.80 0.07 -0.30
N GLY A 4 -7.64 0.67 -1.49
CA GLY A 4 -8.23 0.15 -2.72
C GLY A 4 -7.66 -1.20 -3.12
N THR A 5 -6.34 -1.42 -2.98
CA THR A 5 -5.73 -2.73 -3.23
C THR A 5 -6.27 -3.79 -2.27
N ALA A 6 -6.48 -3.46 -1.00
CA ALA A 6 -7.04 -4.40 -0.02
C ALA A 6 -8.47 -4.82 -0.41
N LEU A 7 -9.33 -3.86 -0.77
CA LEU A 7 -10.68 -4.14 -1.25
C LEU A 7 -10.69 -4.95 -2.56
N LEU A 8 -9.83 -4.60 -3.50
CA LEU A 8 -9.67 -5.36 -4.75
C LEU A 8 -9.26 -6.81 -4.46
N SER A 9 -8.31 -7.02 -3.54
CA SER A 9 -7.86 -8.37 -3.17
C SER A 9 -8.98 -9.19 -2.53
N ALA A 10 -9.79 -8.57 -1.65
CA ALA A 10 -10.95 -9.21 -1.04
C ALA A 10 -12.05 -9.54 -2.07
N ALA A 11 -12.32 -8.62 -3.00
CA ALA A 11 -13.29 -8.82 -4.08
C ALA A 11 -12.85 -9.95 -5.03
N LEU A 12 -11.56 -9.96 -5.41
CA LEU A 12 -10.98 -11.04 -6.20
C LEU A 12 -11.13 -12.37 -5.47
N LEU A 13 -10.73 -12.49 -4.21
CA LEU A 13 -10.81 -13.77 -3.49
C LEU A 13 -12.24 -14.26 -3.21
N SER A 14 -13.23 -13.37 -3.19
CA SER A 14 -14.64 -13.72 -2.96
C SER A 14 -15.37 -14.18 -4.23
N ALA A 15 -14.81 -13.91 -5.41
CA ALA A 15 -15.43 -14.31 -6.67
C ALA A 15 -15.34 -15.84 -6.86
N PRO A 16 -16.38 -16.49 -7.42
CA PRO A 16 -16.41 -17.93 -7.64
C PRO A 16 -15.56 -18.31 -8.87
N TRP A 17 -14.24 -18.29 -8.72
CA TRP A 17 -13.34 -18.61 -9.83
C TRP A 17 -13.44 -20.09 -10.21
N PRO A 18 -13.52 -20.40 -11.52
CA PRO A 18 -13.44 -21.78 -11.98
C PRO A 18 -12.03 -22.38 -11.78
N THR A 19 -10.98 -21.54 -11.72
CA THR A 19 -9.60 -21.96 -11.47
C THR A 19 -8.85 -20.93 -10.62
N LEU A 20 -7.97 -21.40 -9.73
CA LEU A 20 -7.19 -20.53 -8.83
C LEU A 20 -6.14 -19.68 -9.55
N TRP A 21 -5.74 -20.07 -10.76
CA TRP A 21 -4.70 -19.40 -11.55
C TRP A 21 -5.09 -17.99 -12.00
N THR A 22 -6.35 -17.77 -12.38
CA THR A 22 -6.83 -16.45 -12.82
C THR A 22 -6.84 -15.45 -11.66
N ALA A 23 -7.30 -15.89 -10.48
CA ALA A 23 -7.22 -15.10 -9.25
C ALA A 23 -5.76 -14.78 -8.90
N ALA A 24 -4.86 -15.77 -8.98
CA ALA A 24 -3.44 -15.60 -8.74
C ALA A 24 -2.82 -14.54 -9.65
N LEU A 25 -3.09 -14.60 -10.96
CA LEU A 25 -2.58 -13.63 -11.94
C LEU A 25 -3.03 -12.21 -11.62
N LEU A 26 -4.31 -11.99 -11.32
CA LEU A 26 -4.85 -10.66 -11.02
C LEU A 26 -4.26 -10.09 -9.73
N LEU A 27 -4.11 -10.92 -8.69
CA LEU A 27 -3.44 -10.53 -7.45
C LEU A 27 -1.96 -10.20 -7.68
N GLY A 28 -1.27 -10.98 -8.52
CA GLY A 28 0.12 -10.75 -8.90
C GLY A 28 0.30 -9.42 -9.65
N LEU A 29 -0.57 -9.11 -10.60
CA LEU A 29 -0.57 -7.84 -11.32
C LEU A 29 -0.85 -6.64 -10.39
N ALA A 30 -1.79 -6.78 -9.46
CA ALA A 30 -2.05 -5.76 -8.45
C ALA A 30 -0.83 -5.53 -7.54
N GLY A 31 -0.16 -6.61 -7.13
CA GLY A 31 1.10 -6.56 -6.37
C GLY A 31 2.21 -5.87 -7.15
N LEU A 32 2.44 -6.25 -8.40
CA LEU A 32 3.45 -5.65 -9.28
C LEU A 32 3.22 -4.16 -9.51
N GLY A 33 1.96 -3.75 -9.72
CA GLY A 33 1.60 -2.34 -9.84
C GLY A 33 1.95 -1.55 -8.58
N GLY A 34 1.68 -2.13 -7.40
CA GLY A 34 2.03 -1.53 -6.12
C GLY A 34 3.54 -1.42 -5.88
N VAL A 35 4.31 -2.47 -6.16
CA VAL A 35 5.79 -2.41 -6.10
C VAL A 35 6.32 -1.32 -7.01
N SER A 36 5.85 -1.28 -8.26
CA SER A 36 6.30 -0.30 -9.25
C SER A 36 6.01 1.13 -8.80
N PHE A 37 4.81 1.38 -8.24
CA PHE A 37 4.45 2.67 -7.68
C PHE A 37 5.39 3.09 -6.53
N VAL A 38 5.65 2.20 -5.57
CA VAL A 38 6.55 2.48 -4.45
C VAL A 38 7.97 2.79 -4.93
N LEU A 39 8.47 2.04 -5.92
CA LEU A 39 9.80 2.27 -6.49
C LEU A 39 9.88 3.62 -7.22
N ILE A 40 8.85 4.01 -7.98
CA ILE A 40 8.79 5.31 -8.64
C ILE A 40 8.79 6.44 -7.62
N VAL A 41 8.00 6.33 -6.55
CA VAL A 41 7.96 7.32 -5.47
C VAL A 41 9.32 7.43 -4.78
N LEU A 42 9.96 6.29 -4.47
CA LEU A 42 11.29 6.27 -3.85
C LEU A 42 12.34 6.91 -4.75
N TRP A 43 12.29 6.61 -6.05
CA TRP A 43 13.18 7.18 -7.05
C TRP A 43 13.01 8.70 -7.14
N GLU A 44 11.77 9.18 -7.22
CA GLU A 44 11.44 10.61 -7.28
C GLU A 44 11.92 11.34 -6.02
N VAL A 45 11.64 10.80 -4.82
CA VAL A 45 12.10 11.39 -3.56
C VAL A 45 13.63 11.44 -3.50
N ARG A 46 14.31 10.36 -3.92
CA ARG A 46 15.77 10.28 -3.86
C ARG A 46 16.45 11.22 -4.85
N HIS A 47 15.89 11.38 -6.05
CA HIS A 47 16.49 12.19 -7.11
C HIS A 47 16.11 13.67 -7.03
N ARG A 48 14.89 14.01 -6.56
CA ARG A 48 14.40 15.39 -6.57
C ARG A 48 14.46 16.10 -5.23
N LEU A 49 14.35 15.37 -4.11
CA LEU A 49 14.41 15.95 -2.76
C LEU A 49 15.79 15.74 -2.12
N VAL A 50 16.86 16.05 -2.86
CA VAL A 50 18.26 16.00 -2.37
C VAL A 50 18.44 17.01 -1.22
N GLY A 51 18.12 16.58 0.00
CA GLY A 51 18.14 17.43 1.20
C GLY A 51 17.01 17.16 2.20
N TYR A 52 15.94 16.47 1.81
CA TYR A 52 14.88 16.09 2.75
C TYR A 52 15.37 14.95 3.65
N GLN A 53 15.64 15.28 4.91
CA GLN A 53 15.92 14.27 5.94
C GLN A 53 14.60 13.57 6.27
N LEU A 54 14.32 12.44 5.62
CA LEU A 54 13.23 11.56 6.05
C LEU A 54 13.50 11.15 7.50
N VAL A 55 12.62 11.56 8.40
CA VAL A 55 12.62 11.02 9.77
C VAL A 55 12.52 9.49 9.64
N ARG A 56 13.38 8.74 10.33
CA ARG A 56 13.46 7.27 10.18
C ARG A 56 12.10 6.56 10.33
N SER A 57 11.19 7.13 11.11
CA SER A 57 9.82 6.62 11.30
C SER A 57 9.03 6.62 10.00
N ASP A 58 9.10 7.71 9.22
CA ASP A 58 8.34 7.86 7.98
C ASP A 58 8.83 6.90 6.90
N TRP A 59 10.11 6.58 6.92
CA TRP A 59 10.66 5.57 6.00
C TRP A 59 10.06 4.18 6.25
N LEU A 60 9.81 3.83 7.52
CA LEU A 60 9.21 2.55 7.87
C LEU A 60 7.78 2.43 7.31
N TRP A 61 6.96 3.46 7.56
CA TRP A 61 5.54 3.47 7.22
C TRP A 61 5.23 3.73 5.76
N TYR A 62 5.95 4.64 5.11
CA TYR A 62 5.63 5.07 3.74
C TYR A 62 6.47 4.37 2.66
N THR A 63 7.57 3.70 3.03
CA THR A 63 8.44 3.00 2.05
C THR A 63 8.55 1.51 2.33
N LEU A 64 9.02 1.13 3.53
CA LEU A 64 9.35 -0.26 3.86
C LEU A 64 8.11 -1.15 3.93
N LEU A 65 7.10 -0.76 4.71
CA LEU A 65 5.87 -1.53 4.89
C LEU A 65 5.12 -1.74 3.57
N PRO A 66 4.92 -0.70 2.73
CA PRO A 66 4.31 -0.87 1.41
C PRO A 66 5.12 -1.82 0.52
N LEU A 67 6.44 -1.67 0.46
CA LEU A 67 7.29 -2.52 -0.36
C LEU A 67 7.20 -3.99 0.06
N ILE A 68 7.31 -4.28 1.36
CA ILE A 68 7.16 -5.63 1.90
C ILE A 68 5.79 -6.20 1.56
N SER A 69 4.72 -5.41 1.73
CA SER A 69 3.35 -5.86 1.47
C SER A 69 3.14 -6.23 0.00
N TYR A 70 3.54 -5.36 -0.92
CA TYR A 70 3.35 -5.59 -2.34
C TYR A 70 4.26 -6.70 -2.87
N SER A 71 5.51 -6.79 -2.41
CA SER A 71 6.39 -7.91 -2.75
C SER A 71 5.86 -9.24 -2.22
N ALA A 72 5.35 -9.27 -0.98
CA ALA A 72 4.72 -10.45 -0.41
C ALA A 72 3.47 -10.87 -1.19
N LEU A 73 2.67 -9.91 -1.71
CA LEU A 73 1.52 -10.20 -2.57
C LEU A 73 1.94 -10.85 -3.89
N VAL A 74 3.02 -10.37 -4.51
CA VAL A 74 3.56 -10.98 -5.75
C VAL A 74 4.07 -12.39 -5.50
N VAL A 75 4.83 -12.59 -4.43
CA VAL A 75 5.33 -13.93 -4.05
C VAL A 75 4.15 -14.86 -3.74
N ALA A 76 3.16 -14.39 -2.99
CA ALA A 76 1.96 -15.17 -2.70
C ALA A 76 1.20 -15.54 -3.97
N ALA A 77 1.01 -14.62 -4.91
CA ALA A 77 0.39 -14.92 -6.20
C ALA A 77 1.11 -16.05 -6.96
N ILE A 78 2.44 -16.05 -6.97
CA ILE A 78 3.25 -17.09 -7.63
C ILE A 78 3.12 -18.45 -6.94
N LEU A 79 3.09 -18.48 -5.60
CA LEU A 79 3.02 -19.73 -4.84
C LEU A 79 1.60 -20.28 -4.67
N LEU A 80 0.56 -19.48 -4.95
CA LEU A 80 -0.84 -19.87 -4.75
C LEU A 80 -1.24 -21.19 -5.43
N PRO A 81 -0.78 -21.51 -6.67
CA PRO A 81 -1.08 -22.79 -7.31
C PRO A 81 -0.37 -23.99 -6.66
N ILE A 82 0.73 -23.76 -5.93
CA ILE A 82 1.59 -24.81 -5.37
C ILE A 82 1.20 -25.11 -3.92
N PHE A 83 0.95 -24.07 -3.10
CA PHE A 83 0.67 -24.19 -1.67
C PHE A 83 -0.56 -23.36 -1.25
N PRO A 84 -1.77 -23.68 -1.76
CA PRO A 84 -2.94 -22.80 -1.63
C PRO A 84 -3.30 -22.50 -0.18
N GLY A 85 -3.24 -23.48 0.73
CA GLY A 85 -3.59 -23.30 2.13
C GLY A 85 -2.73 -22.25 2.84
N LEU A 86 -1.40 -22.43 2.83
CA LEU A 86 -0.46 -21.51 3.48
C LEU A 86 -0.50 -20.12 2.84
N VAL A 87 -0.57 -20.07 1.52
CA VAL A 87 -0.48 -18.83 0.76
C VAL A 87 -1.71 -17.94 0.97
N LEU A 88 -2.90 -18.52 1.15
CA LEU A 88 -4.10 -17.74 1.49
C LEU A 88 -3.95 -17.00 2.84
N PHE A 89 -3.26 -17.57 3.83
CA PHE A 89 -2.95 -16.85 5.06
C PHE A 89 -1.99 -15.67 4.83
N ILE A 90 -1.00 -15.83 3.95
CA ILE A 90 -0.10 -14.73 3.56
C ILE A 90 -0.90 -13.62 2.89
N ILE A 91 -1.78 -13.96 1.93
CA ILE A 91 -2.60 -12.97 1.23
C ILE A 91 -3.54 -12.27 2.22
N ALA A 92 -4.14 -12.99 3.17
CA ALA A 92 -4.96 -12.40 4.21
C ALA A 92 -4.17 -11.40 5.09
N ALA A 93 -2.98 -11.79 5.54
CA ALA A 93 -2.10 -10.92 6.33
C ALA A 93 -1.68 -9.66 5.57
N VAL A 94 -1.29 -9.81 4.30
CA VAL A 94 -0.93 -8.68 3.41
C VAL A 94 -2.13 -7.76 3.15
N THR A 95 -3.31 -8.34 2.90
CA THR A 95 -4.54 -7.57 2.67
C THR A 95 -4.90 -6.75 3.91
N LEU A 96 -4.77 -7.33 5.10
CA LEU A 96 -5.03 -6.64 6.36
C LEU A 96 -4.00 -5.52 6.60
N LEU A 97 -2.73 -5.75 6.31
CA LEU A 97 -1.69 -4.75 6.42
C LEU A 97 -1.93 -3.57 5.47
N LEU A 98 -2.29 -3.85 4.21
CA LEU A 98 -2.68 -2.82 3.22
C LEU A 98 -3.90 -2.02 3.68
N LEU A 99 -4.88 -2.68 4.31
CA LEU A 99 -6.06 -2.02 4.89
C LEU A 99 -5.66 -1.05 5.99
N PHE A 100 -4.86 -1.51 6.97
CA PHE A 100 -4.40 -0.65 8.07
C PHE A 100 -3.58 0.54 7.57
N MET A 101 -2.66 0.33 6.62
CA MET A 101 -1.93 1.44 5.99
C MET A 101 -2.87 2.41 5.28
N GLY A 102 -3.90 1.90 4.60
CA GLY A 102 -4.92 2.72 3.96
C GLY A 102 -5.70 3.60 4.93
N ILE A 103 -6.10 3.04 6.07
CA ILE A 103 -6.81 3.76 7.14
C ILE A 103 -5.90 4.82 7.77
N HIS A 104 -4.65 4.46 8.09
CA HIS A 104 -3.67 5.37 8.67
C HIS A 104 -3.39 6.56 7.72
N ASN A 105 -3.20 6.29 6.43
CA ASN A 105 -3.00 7.32 5.42
C ASN A 105 -4.22 8.24 5.26
N ALA A 106 -5.44 7.71 5.35
CA ALA A 106 -6.65 8.53 5.31
C ALA A 106 -6.78 9.41 6.55
N TRP A 107 -6.45 8.86 7.72
CA TRP A 107 -6.44 9.60 8.98
C TRP A 107 -5.45 10.76 8.96
N ASP A 108 -4.21 10.51 8.52
CA ASP A 108 -3.15 11.50 8.42
C ASP A 108 -3.58 12.73 7.59
N VAL A 109 -4.15 12.47 6.41
CA VAL A 109 -4.67 13.49 5.50
C VAL A 109 -5.81 14.30 6.14
N VAL A 110 -6.73 13.65 6.87
CA VAL A 110 -7.82 14.34 7.59
C VAL A 110 -7.26 15.20 8.73
N THR A 111 -6.31 14.68 9.51
CA THR A 111 -5.69 15.44 10.61
C THR A 111 -4.93 16.65 10.10
N TYR A 112 -4.20 16.49 8.99
CA TYR A 112 -3.50 17.59 8.34
C TYR A 112 -4.47 18.70 7.92
N MET A 113 -5.55 18.35 7.21
CA MET A 113 -6.57 19.32 6.81
C MET A 113 -7.27 19.99 8.00
N ALA A 114 -7.60 19.24 9.05
CA ALA A 114 -8.25 19.76 10.23
C ALA A 114 -7.36 20.75 11.00
N ILE A 115 -6.07 20.44 11.12
CA ILE A 115 -5.08 21.31 11.77
C ILE A 115 -4.82 22.55 10.91
N GLU A 116 -4.68 22.41 9.60
CA GLU A 116 -4.46 23.52 8.67
C GLU A 116 -5.66 24.48 8.63
N HIS A 117 -6.90 23.97 8.68
CA HIS A 117 -8.09 24.82 8.84
C HIS A 117 -8.23 25.46 10.23
N SER A 118 -7.56 24.92 11.24
CA SER A 118 -7.61 25.44 12.62
C SER A 118 -6.54 26.50 12.91
N GLN A 119 -5.59 26.71 12.00
CA GLN A 119 -4.67 27.84 12.02
C GLN A 119 -5.39 29.02 11.34
N PRO A 120 -5.88 30.04 12.07
CA PRO A 120 -6.33 31.26 11.43
C PRO A 120 -5.16 31.78 10.60
N GLN A 121 -5.40 32.23 9.38
CA GLN A 121 -4.44 33.05 8.65
C GLN A 121 -3.97 34.16 9.60
N GLU A 122 -2.77 34.02 10.20
CA GLU A 122 -2.13 35.16 10.82
C GLU A 122 -1.90 36.16 9.69
N THR A 123 -2.78 37.15 9.72
CA THR A 123 -2.81 38.36 8.92
C THR A 123 -1.40 38.82 8.61
N SER A 124 -0.96 38.63 7.37
CA SER A 124 0.00 39.53 6.74
C SER A 124 -0.70 40.88 6.52
N GLN A 125 -0.90 41.61 7.60
CA GLN A 125 -0.91 43.06 7.59
C GLN A 125 0.35 43.49 8.32
N ASP A 126 1.35 43.89 7.56
CA ASP A 126 2.17 45.10 7.78
C ASP A 126 3.01 45.37 6.52
#